data_AF-A0A1W9HJP4-F1
#
_entry.id   AF-A0A1W9HJP4-F1
#
_cell.length_a   1.000
_cell.length_b   1.000
_cell.length_c   1.000
_cell.angle_alpha   90.00
_cell.angle_beta   90.00
_cell.angle_gamma   90.00
#
_symmetry.space_group_name_H-M   'P 1'
#
loop_
_entity.id
_entity.type
_entity.pdbx_description
1 polymer ?
#
loop_
_entity_poly.entity_id
_entity_poly.type
_entity_poly.pdbx_seq_one_letter_code
_entity_poly.pdbx_strand_id
1 'polypeptide(L)'
;MDREYRAKIFKSGNSLALRLPKALGLSAGTEMRVREDARGGFVAEPTAGADKIDLTGIWGSVPGIKPLSAADREIDERELDWDGKRLARD
;
A
#
# COMPACT_ATOMS: atom_id res chain seq x y z
N MET A 1 -34.45 -7.33 6.27
CA MET A 1 -34.67 -7.75 4.86
C MET A 1 -33.31 -8.09 4.30
N ASP A 2 -33.05 -9.38 4.12
CA ASP A 2 -31.78 -9.83 3.55
C ASP A 2 -31.81 -9.55 2.04
N ARG A 3 -30.85 -8.77 1.54
CA ARG A 3 -30.77 -8.45 0.10
C ARG A 3 -29.88 -9.47 -0.56
N GLU A 4 -30.47 -10.48 -1.20
CA GLU A 4 -29.74 -11.46 -1.98
C GLU A 4 -29.36 -10.87 -3.35
N TYR A 5 -28.09 -10.99 -3.73
CA TYR A 5 -27.60 -10.57 -5.03
C TYR A 5 -27.03 -11.75 -5.79
N ARG A 6 -27.47 -11.94 -7.04
CA ARG A 6 -26.83 -12.90 -7.95
C ARG A 6 -25.54 -12.31 -8.49
N ALA A 7 -24.42 -12.95 -8.18
CA ALA A 7 -23.09 -12.60 -8.67
C ALA A 7 -22.54 -13.70 -9.58
N LYS A 8 -21.64 -13.33 -10.49
CA LYS A 8 -20.99 -14.27 -11.42
C LYS A 8 -19.49 -14.31 -11.14
N ILE A 9 -18.94 -15.52 -11.15
CA ILE A 9 -17.50 -15.77 -11.11
C ILE A 9 -16.95 -15.74 -12.53
N PHE A 10 -15.78 -15.13 -12.71
CA PHE A 10 -15.07 -15.07 -13.99
C PHE A 10 -13.56 -15.21 -13.79
N LYS A 11 -12.85 -15.58 -14.86
CA LYS A 11 -11.40 -15.70 -14.87
C LYS A 11 -10.74 -14.32 -14.88
N SER A 12 -9.75 -14.12 -14.02
CA SER A 12 -8.91 -12.92 -13.93
C SER A 12 -7.45 -13.36 -13.86
N GLY A 13 -6.80 -13.45 -15.03
CA GLY A 13 -5.44 -14.00 -15.13
C GLY A 13 -5.39 -15.47 -14.71
N ASN A 14 -4.52 -15.78 -13.74
CA ASN A 14 -4.41 -17.11 -13.11
C ASN A 14 -5.34 -17.30 -11.90
N SER A 15 -6.29 -16.38 -11.69
CA SER A 15 -7.19 -16.38 -10.55
C SER A 15 -8.66 -16.32 -10.97
N LEU A 16 -9.57 -16.50 -10.01
CA LEU A 16 -11.01 -16.28 -10.16
C LEU A 16 -11.41 -15.01 -9.41
N ALA A 17 -12.37 -14.28 -9.96
CA ALA A 17 -12.94 -13.09 -9.35
C ALA A 17 -14.47 -13.20 -9.26
N LEU A 18 -15.04 -12.74 -8.15
CA LEU A 18 -16.49 -12.63 -7.96
C LEU A 18 -16.93 -11.19 -8.25
N ARG A 19 -17.88 -11.00 -9.17
CA ARG A 19 -18.42 -9.67 -9.46
C ARG A 19 -19.39 -9.24 -8.36
N LEU A 20 -18.97 -8.27 -7.55
CA LEU A 20 -19.80 -7.67 -6.50
C LEU A 20 -20.63 -6.49 -7.06
N PRO A 21 -21.93 -6.41 -6.77
CA PRO A 21 -22.76 -5.27 -7.15
C PRO A 21 -22.31 -3.97 -6.50
N LYS A 22 -22.33 -2.85 -7.25
CA LYS A 22 -22.00 -1.51 -6.73
C LYS A 22 -22.88 -1.07 -5.55
N ALA A 23 -24.10 -1.60 -5.47
CA ALA A 23 -25.05 -1.33 -4.39
C ALA A 23 -24.56 -1.80 -3.00
N LEU A 24 -23.52 -2.64 -2.94
CA LEU A 24 -22.89 -3.07 -1.69
C LEU A 24 -21.97 -2.00 -1.06
N GLY A 25 -21.66 -0.91 -1.78
CA GLY A 25 -20.88 0.20 -1.23
C GLY A 25 -19.38 -0.07 -1.07
N LEU A 26 -18.87 -1.18 -1.61
CA LEU A 26 -17.43 -1.51 -1.59
C LEU A 26 -16.66 -0.67 -2.62
N SER A 27 -15.49 -0.17 -2.23
CA SER A 27 -14.56 0.52 -3.13
C SER A 27 -13.62 -0.47 -3.82
N ALA A 28 -13.32 -0.23 -5.09
CA ALA A 28 -12.32 -0.99 -5.83
C ALA A 28 -10.94 -0.82 -5.16
N GLY A 29 -10.18 -1.92 -5.07
CA GLY A 29 -8.89 -1.94 -4.39
C GLY A 29 -8.94 -2.19 -2.88
N THR A 30 -10.14 -2.36 -2.30
CA THR A 30 -10.27 -2.78 -0.89
C THR A 30 -9.75 -4.20 -0.72
N GLU A 31 -8.81 -4.38 0.20
CA GLU A 31 -8.33 -5.70 0.58
C GLU A 31 -9.33 -6.38 1.52
N MET A 32 -9.62 -7.65 1.24
CA MET A 32 -10.63 -8.44 1.95
C MET A 32 -9.99 -9.74 2.43
N ARG A 33 -10.21 -10.09 3.70
CA ARG A 33 -9.94 -11.43 4.21
C ARG A 33 -11.08 -12.35 3.81
N VAL A 34 -10.76 -13.40 3.04
CA VAL A 34 -11.73 -14.44 2.64
C VAL A 34 -11.45 -15.70 3.45
N ARG A 35 -12.48 -16.26 4.09
CA ARG A 35 -12.41 -17.52 4.84
C ARG A 35 -13.56 -18.44 4.47
N GLU A 36 -13.33 -19.74 4.56
CA GLU A 36 -14.38 -20.75 4.43
C GLU A 36 -15.24 -20.75 5.69
N ASP A 37 -16.56 -20.80 5.50
CA ASP A 37 -17.53 -21.00 6.57
C ASP A 37 -17.77 -22.50 6.80
N ALA A 38 -18.13 -22.88 8.01
CA ALA A 38 -18.42 -24.26 8.40
C ALA A 38 -19.58 -24.88 7.58
N ARG A 39 -20.40 -24.05 6.92
CA ARG A 39 -21.51 -24.46 6.06
C ARG A 39 -21.12 -24.60 4.58
N GLY A 40 -19.82 -24.51 4.25
CA GLY A 40 -19.32 -24.62 2.88
C GLY A 40 -19.45 -23.33 2.05
N GLY A 41 -19.73 -22.20 2.71
CA GLY A 41 -19.74 -20.87 2.08
C GLY A 41 -18.38 -20.16 2.23
N PHE A 42 -18.29 -18.95 1.66
CA PHE A 42 -17.17 -18.04 1.89
C PHE A 42 -17.65 -16.78 2.58
N VAL A 43 -16.92 -16.33 3.60
CA VAL A 43 -17.12 -15.05 4.27
C VAL A 43 -15.96 -14.13 3.89
N ALA A 44 -16.28 -12.97 3.33
CA ALA A 44 -15.32 -11.93 2.98
C ALA A 44 -15.53 -10.71 3.89
N GLU A 45 -14.50 -10.33 4.64
CA GLU A 45 -14.52 -9.18 5.54
C GLU A 45 -13.40 -8.20 5.16
N PRO A 46 -13.61 -6.87 5.28
CA PRO A 46 -12.53 -5.91 5.04
C PRO A 46 -11.35 -6.18 5.97
N THR A 47 -10.14 -6.17 5.44
CA THR A 47 -8.94 -6.13 6.27
C THR A 47 -8.84 -4.72 6.87
N ALA A 48 -8.40 -4.61 8.13
CA ALA A 48 -8.08 -3.30 8.70
C ALA A 48 -7.11 -2.58 7.74
N GLY A 49 -7.48 -1.35 7.33
CA GLY A 49 -6.74 -0.61 6.31
C GLY A 49 -5.25 -0.50 6.63
N ALA A 50 -4.44 -0.43 5.56
CA ALA A 50 -2.98 -0.39 5.55
C ALA A 50 -2.39 0.03 6.90
N ASP A 51 -1.59 -0.87 7.48
CA ASP A 51 -0.86 -0.66 8.72
C ASP A 51 -0.41 0.79 8.80
N LYS A 52 -1.02 1.56 9.72
CA LYS A 52 -0.44 2.85 10.08
C LYS A 52 1.02 2.56 10.37
N ILE A 53 1.94 3.24 9.69
CA ILE A 53 3.37 3.11 9.98
C ILE A 53 3.52 3.24 11.49
N ASP A 54 3.84 2.14 12.15
CA ASP A 54 3.92 2.11 13.60
C ASP A 54 5.23 2.78 13.99
N LEU A 55 5.13 4.07 14.29
CA LEU A 55 6.25 4.88 14.73
C LEU A 55 6.62 4.61 16.19
N THR A 56 5.89 3.76 16.92
CA THR A 56 6.11 3.49 18.36
C THR A 56 7.52 2.95 18.62
N GLY A 57 8.07 2.14 17.70
CA GLY A 57 9.46 1.64 17.79
C GLY A 57 10.52 2.56 17.14
N ILE A 58 10.09 3.58 16.40
CA ILE A 58 10.97 4.50 15.67
C ILE A 58 11.18 5.78 16.48
N TRP A 59 10.18 6.19 17.26
CA TRP A 59 10.27 7.36 18.13
C TRP A 59 11.37 7.16 19.17
N GLY A 60 12.47 7.91 19.01
CA GLY A 60 13.62 7.85 19.92
C GLY A 60 14.60 6.71 19.63
N SER A 61 14.51 6.02 18.50
CA SER A 61 15.49 5.00 18.08
C SER A 61 16.88 5.58 17.79
N VAL A 62 16.97 6.90 17.60
CA VAL A 62 18.23 7.64 17.41
C VAL A 62 18.40 8.64 18.57
N PRO A 63 18.77 8.19 19.77
CA PRO A 63 19.04 9.07 20.90
C PRO A 63 20.25 9.95 20.58
N GLY A 64 20.08 11.27 20.73
CA GLY A 64 21.12 12.26 20.43
C GLY A 64 21.11 12.81 19.00
N ILE A 65 20.09 12.49 18.18
CA ILE A 65 19.89 13.18 16.90
C ILE A 65 19.72 14.68 17.15
N LYS A 66 20.59 15.48 16.51
CA LYS A 66 20.54 16.94 16.59
C LYS A 66 19.90 17.49 15.31
N PRO A 67 19.01 18.48 15.40
CA PRO A 67 18.56 19.20 14.21
C PRO A 67 19.76 19.76 13.44
N LEU A 68 19.73 19.62 12.12
CA LEU A 68 20.71 20.27 11.24
C LEU A 68 20.71 21.78 11.50
N SER A 69 21.89 22.36 11.65
CA SER A 69 22.06 23.81 11.73
C SER A 69 21.69 24.47 10.39
N ALA A 70 21.62 25.80 10.35
CA ALA A 70 21.38 26.50 9.08
C ALA A 70 22.49 26.21 8.05
N ALA A 71 23.75 26.18 8.50
CA ALA A 71 24.90 25.92 7.64
C ALA A 71 24.92 24.48 7.09
N ASP A 72 24.50 23.49 7.89
CA ASP A 72 24.41 22.09 7.42
C ASP A 72 23.35 21.87 6.32
N ARG A 73 22.48 22.85 6.10
CA ARG A 73 21.44 22.83 5.05
C ARG A 73 21.88 23.55 3.79
N GLU A 74 23.01 24.24 3.82
CA GLU A 74 23.58 24.88 2.63
C GLU A 74 24.28 23.81 1.80
N ILE A 75 24.06 23.86 0.49
CA ILE A 75 24.73 23.00 -0.47
C ILE A 75 25.80 23.88 -1.11
N ASP A 76 27.07 23.53 -0.94
CA ASP A 76 28.16 24.22 -1.62
C ASP A 76 27.97 24.14 -3.13
N GLU A 77 28.12 25.29 -3.80
CA GLU A 77 28.15 25.32 -5.26
C GLU A 77 29.33 24.48 -5.75
N ARG A 78 29.01 23.51 -6.61
CA ARG A 78 29.99 22.68 -7.30
C ARG A 78 29.73 22.78 -8.79
N GLU A 79 30.80 22.67 -9.57
CA GLU A 79 30.68 22.55 -11.01
C GLU A 79 29.90 21.26 -11.34
N LEU A 80 28.76 21.45 -12.01
CA LEU A 80 27.93 20.35 -12.49
C LEU A 80 28.55 19.81 -13.78
N ASP A 81 28.64 18.49 -13.88
CA ASP A 81 29.07 17.81 -15.10
C ASP A 81 27.94 17.78 -16.11
N TRP A 82 27.71 18.92 -16.77
CA TRP A 82 26.70 19.07 -17.83
C TRP A 82 26.98 18.20 -19.06
N ASP A 83 28.25 17.89 -19.29
CA ASP A 83 28.72 17.11 -20.44
C ASP A 83 28.65 15.59 -20.19
N GLY A 84 28.32 15.16 -18.97
CA GLY A 84 28.22 13.75 -18.59
C GLY A 84 29.54 12.98 -18.72
N LYS A 85 30.68 13.66 -18.54
CA LYS A 85 32.03 13.05 -18.61
C LYS A 85 32.30 12.04 -17.49
N ARG A 86 31.56 12.15 -16.37
CA ARG A 86 31.64 11.27 -15.19
C ARG A 86 30.66 10.10 -15.24
N LEU A 87 29.81 10.03 -16.26
CA LEU A 87 28.95 8.87 -16.47
C LEU A 87 29.83 7.71 -16.96
N ALA A 88 29.90 6.63 -16.19
CA ALA A 88 30.46 5.38 -16.69
C ALA A 88 29.59 4.92 -17.88
N ARG A 89 30.20 4.81 -19.06
CA ARG A 89 29.56 4.25 -20.25
C ARG A 89 30.09 2.82 -20.40
N ASP A 90 29.21 1.86 -20.21
CA ASP A 90 29.40 0.44 -20.51
C ASP A 90 29.27 0.14 -22.01
#